data_AF-A0A8X6LHV1-F1
#
_entry.id   AF-A0A8X6LHV1-F1
#
_cell.length_a   1.000
_cell.length_b   1.000
_cell.length_c   1.000
_cell.angle_alpha   90.00
_cell.angle_beta   90.00
_cell.angle_gamma   90.00
#
_symmetry.space_group_name_H-M   'P 1'
#
loop_
_entity.id
_entity.type
_entity.pdbx_description
1 polymer ?
#
loop_
_entity_poly.entity_id
_entity_poly.type
_entity_poly.pdbx_seq_one_letter_code
_entity_poly.pdbx_strand_id
1 'polypeptide(L)'
;MGNTLNVLYKKLMSSFYVDNCLASVQTQSELDRFIDVATEIMAERKFDLRGWEHSIPSDPIASPTNVLGMIWDRHCDTLSLNIPDLRELMEE
;
A
#
# COMPACT_ATOMS: atom_id res chain seq x y z
N MET A 1 -24.54 -0.31 -9.14
CA MET A 1 -23.44 0.62 -8.81
C MET A 1 -23.26 0.88 -7.31
N GLY A 2 -24.33 1.11 -6.52
CA GLY A 2 -24.21 1.45 -5.09
C GLY A 2 -23.54 0.41 -4.17
N ASN A 3 -23.68 -0.89 -4.44
CA ASN A 3 -23.06 -1.93 -3.61
C ASN A 3 -21.54 -1.97 -3.73
N THR A 4 -21.00 -1.80 -4.94
CA THR A 4 -19.55 -1.83 -5.19
C THR A 4 -18.84 -0.64 -4.55
N LEU A 5 -19.47 0.54 -4.58
CA LEU A 5 -18.90 1.73 -3.96
C LEU A 5 -18.85 1.59 -2.43
N ASN A 6 -19.89 1.02 -1.81
CA ASN A 6 -19.90 0.71 -0.38
C ASN A 6 -18.80 -0.26 0.06
N VAL A 7 -18.46 -1.24 -0.78
CA VAL A 7 -17.34 -2.16 -0.51
C VAL A 7 -16.01 -1.42 -0.52
N LEU A 8 -15.81 -0.51 -1.49
CA LEU A 8 -14.59 0.32 -1.56
C LEU A 8 -14.45 1.26 -0.36
N TYR A 9 -15.53 1.93 0.07
CA TYR A 9 -15.50 2.79 1.25
C TYR A 9 -15.10 2.03 2.51
N LYS A 10 -15.71 0.85 2.74
CA LYS A 10 -15.36 0.01 3.89
C LYS A 10 -13.91 -0.42 3.84
N LYS A 11 -13.41 -0.80 2.66
CA LYS A 11 -12.02 -1.15 2.46
C LYS A 11 -11.10 0.04 2.73
N LEU A 12 -11.39 1.22 2.19
CA LEU A 12 -10.61 2.43 2.43
C LEU A 12 -10.54 2.76 3.93
N MET A 13 -11.67 2.74 4.64
CA MET A 13 -11.69 2.97 6.09
C MET A 13 -10.83 1.97 6.88
N SER A 14 -10.74 0.71 6.45
CA SER A 14 -9.92 -0.31 7.10
C SER A 14 -8.46 -0.34 6.62
N SER A 15 -8.09 0.49 5.65
CA SER A 15 -6.77 0.46 5.01
C SER A 15 -5.77 1.45 5.61
N PHE A 16 -6.20 2.36 6.49
CA PHE A 16 -5.32 3.37 7.03
C PHE A 16 -4.56 2.90 8.28
N TYR A 17 -3.28 3.24 8.31
CA TYR A 17 -2.44 3.23 9.50
C TYR A 17 -1.70 4.56 9.59
N VAL A 18 -2.07 5.39 10.58
CA VAL A 18 -1.56 6.76 10.75
C VAL A 18 -1.71 7.59 9.47
N ASP A 19 -0.65 7.72 8.68
CA ASP A 19 -0.57 8.49 7.43
C ASP A 19 -0.54 7.59 6.17
N ASN A 20 -0.36 6.28 6.31
CA ASN A 20 -0.30 5.36 5.18
C ASN A 20 -1.64 4.68 4.91
N CYS A 21 -1.95 4.45 3.63
CA CYS A 21 -3.10 3.66 3.17
C CYS A 21 -2.61 2.38 2.49
N LEU A 22 -2.88 1.23 3.11
CA LEU A 22 -2.48 -0.10 2.64
C LEU A 22 -3.70 -0.99 2.41
N ALA A 23 -3.87 -1.46 1.17
CA ALA A 23 -5.00 -2.31 0.79
C ALA A 23 -4.55 -3.43 -0.15
N SER A 24 -5.05 -4.65 0.08
CA SER A 24 -4.95 -5.75 -0.87
C SER A 24 -6.17 -5.78 -1.79
N VAL A 25 -5.98 -5.98 -3.10
CA VAL A 25 -7.03 -6.07 -4.13
C VAL A 25 -6.75 -7.26 -5.05
N GLN A 26 -7.77 -7.76 -5.76
CA GLN A 26 -7.62 -9.01 -6.53
C GLN A 26 -7.22 -8.79 -7.98
N THR A 27 -7.47 -7.60 -8.54
CA THR A 27 -7.25 -7.32 -9.97
C THR A 27 -6.73 -5.91 -10.20
N GLN A 28 -6.07 -5.68 -11.35
CA GLN A 28 -5.65 -4.34 -11.77
C GLN A 28 -6.82 -3.36 -11.83
N SER A 29 -7.97 -3.77 -12.35
CA SER A 29 -9.15 -2.90 -12.43
C SER A 29 -9.70 -2.50 -11.06
N GLU A 30 -9.59 -3.38 -10.05
CA GLU A 30 -9.90 -3.04 -8.66
C GLU A 30 -8.87 -2.10 -8.06
N LEU A 31 -7.58 -2.28 -8.38
CA LEU A 31 -6.50 -1.38 -7.96
C LEU A 31 -6.73 0.04 -8.48
N ASP A 32 -6.89 0.19 -9.79
CA ASP A 32 -7.09 1.50 -10.44
C ASP A 32 -8.28 2.22 -9.82
N ARG A 33 -9.40 1.50 -9.69
CA ARG A 33 -10.61 2.03 -9.09
C ARG A 33 -10.44 2.39 -7.61
N PHE A 34 -9.68 1.59 -6.85
CA PHE A 34 -9.42 1.88 -5.44
C PHE A 34 -8.58 3.15 -5.31
N ILE A 35 -7.52 3.30 -6.10
CA ILE A 35 -6.65 4.49 -6.13
C ILE A 35 -7.46 5.74 -6.48
N ASP A 36 -8.26 5.69 -7.55
CA ASP A 36 -9.07 6.82 -8.00
C ASP A 36 -10.04 7.27 -6.91
N VAL A 37 -10.84 6.33 -6.39
CA VAL A 37 -11.86 6.61 -5.37
C VAL A 37 -11.22 7.09 -4.07
N ALA A 38 -10.15 6.44 -3.61
CA ALA A 38 -9.46 6.84 -2.38
C ALA A 38 -8.88 8.24 -2.50
N THR A 39 -8.24 8.54 -3.63
CA THR A 39 -7.63 9.86 -3.89
C THR A 39 -8.70 10.95 -3.96
N GLU A 40 -9.82 10.71 -4.66
CA GLU A 40 -10.94 11.65 -4.76
C GLU A 40 -11.54 11.99 -3.38
N ILE A 41 -11.90 10.97 -2.60
CA ILE A 41 -12.53 11.15 -1.27
C ILE A 41 -11.63 11.93 -0.32
N MET A 42 -10.34 11.59 -0.30
CA MET A 42 -9.39 12.25 0.59
C MET A 42 -9.12 13.69 0.14
N ALA A 43 -9.06 13.93 -1.18
CA ALA A 43 -8.88 15.27 -1.74
C ALA A 43 -10.06 16.21 -1.42
N GLU A 44 -11.30 15.72 -1.36
CA GLU A 44 -12.46 16.50 -0.91
C GLU A 44 -12.26 17.11 0.48
N ARG A 45 -11.53 16.40 1.35
CA ARG A 45 -11.20 16.82 2.71
C ARG A 45 -9.81 17.44 2.86
N LYS A 46 -9.17 17.80 1.74
CA LYS A 46 -7.82 18.41 1.68
C LYS A 46 -6.68 17.49 2.16
N PHE A 47 -6.90 16.18 2.14
CA PHE A 47 -5.85 15.19 2.32
C PHE A 47 -5.32 14.75 0.96
N ASP A 48 -4.02 14.89 0.75
CA ASP A 48 -3.33 14.50 -0.48
C ASP A 48 -2.78 13.07 -0.35
N LEU A 49 -3.54 12.09 -0.87
CA LEU A 49 -3.06 10.72 -1.01
C LEU A 49 -2.24 10.58 -2.30
N ARG A 50 -0.97 10.22 -2.16
CA ARG A 50 0.01 10.15 -3.25
C ARG A 50 1.06 9.08 -2.98
N GLY A 51 1.91 8.83 -3.98
CA GLY A 51 3.00 7.86 -3.85
C GLY A 51 2.49 6.41 -3.83
N TRP A 52 1.43 6.13 -4.60
CA TRP A 52 0.86 4.79 -4.71
C TRP A 52 1.90 3.79 -5.23
N GLU A 53 2.04 2.69 -4.51
CA GLU A 53 2.89 1.55 -4.88
C GLU A 53 2.05 0.26 -4.87
N HIS A 54 2.35 -0.67 -5.77
CA HIS A 54 1.60 -1.91 -5.92
C HIS A 54 2.48 -3.08 -6.36
N SER A 55 2.04 -4.31 -6.10
CA SER A 55 2.76 -5.54 -6.46
C SER A 55 2.52 -6.01 -7.90
N ILE A 56 1.69 -5.32 -8.69
CA ILE A 56 1.49 -5.69 -10.09
C ILE A 56 2.81 -5.44 -10.85
N PRO A 57 3.35 -6.45 -11.55
CA PRO A 57 4.63 -6.36 -12.23
C PRO A 57 4.54 -5.45 -13.46
N SER A 58 4.56 -4.15 -13.23
CA SER A 58 4.74 -3.14 -14.27
C SER A 58 6.22 -2.95 -14.61
N ASP A 59 7.12 -3.23 -13.66
CA ASP A 59 8.57 -3.17 -13.81
C ASP A 59 9.23 -4.47 -13.30
N PRO A 60 9.93 -5.24 -14.15
CA PRO A 60 10.66 -6.45 -13.73
C PRO A 60 11.80 -6.15 -12.75
N ILE A 61 12.19 -4.89 -12.55
CA ILE A 61 13.22 -4.45 -11.60
C ILE A 61 12.59 -3.49 -10.57
N ALA A 62 11.37 -3.77 -10.13
CA ALA A 62 10.75 -3.01 -9.05
C ALA A 62 11.65 -3.09 -7.81
N SER A 63 12.30 -1.98 -7.45
CA SER A 63 13.09 -1.91 -6.23
C SER A 63 12.20 -2.17 -5.01
N PRO A 64 12.71 -2.88 -3.98
CA PRO A 64 12.02 -2.99 -2.71
C PRO A 64 11.72 -1.59 -2.15
N THR A 65 10.57 -1.46 -1.50
CA THR A 65 10.14 -0.21 -0.83
C THR A 65 9.98 -0.44 0.67
N ASN A 66 9.90 0.64 1.44
CA ASN A 66 9.57 0.54 2.85
C ASN A 66 8.05 0.67 3.04
N VAL A 67 7.46 -0.23 3.82
CA VAL A 67 6.07 -0.14 4.26
C VAL A 67 6.01 -0.34 5.77
N LEU A 68 5.60 0.68 6.51
CA LEU A 68 5.46 0.64 7.98
C LEU A 68 6.72 0.12 8.71
N GLY A 69 7.92 0.45 8.22
CA GLY A 69 9.17 -0.02 8.80
C GLY A 69 9.62 -1.41 8.35
N MET A 70 8.82 -2.11 7.54
CA MET A 70 9.19 -3.36 6.87
C MET A 70 9.69 -3.10 5.45
N ILE A 71 10.41 -4.08 4.88
CA ILE A 71 10.82 -4.06 3.48
C ILE A 71 9.80 -4.86 2.68
N TRP A 72 9.21 -4.24 1.66
CA TRP A 72 8.30 -4.88 0.71
C TRP A 72 8.97 -5.09 -0.63
N ASP A 73 9.18 -6.37 -0.97
CA ASP A 73 9.49 -6.78 -2.33
C ASP A 73 8.19 -6.82 -3.13
N ARG A 74 7.99 -5.82 -3.99
CA ARG A 74 6.80 -5.68 -4.84
C ARG A 74 6.78 -6.67 -6.00
N HIS A 75 7.93 -7.21 -6.41
CA HIS A 75 7.99 -8.19 -7.50
C HIS A 75 7.49 -9.56 -7.03
N CYS A 76 7.97 -10.00 -5.87
CA CYS A 76 7.56 -11.28 -5.27
C CYS A 76 6.30 -11.16 -4.39
N ASP A 77 5.85 -9.93 -4.12
CA ASP A 77 4.79 -9.59 -3.15
C ASP A 77 5.06 -10.17 -1.75
N THR A 78 6.26 -9.92 -1.23
CA THR A 78 6.68 -10.45 0.09
C THR A 78 7.19 -9.34 1.01
N LEU A 79 6.92 -9.50 2.30
CA LEU A 79 7.39 -8.61 3.35
C LEU A 79 8.54 -9.25 4.12
N SER A 80 9.57 -8.47 4.41
CA SER A 80 10.67 -8.85 5.27
C SER A 80 10.94 -7.79 6.34
N LEU A 81 11.51 -8.23 7.45
CA LEU A 81 11.89 -7.32 8.53
C LEU A 81 13.08 -6.47 8.08
N ASN A 82 13.01 -5.17 8.34
CA ASN A 82 14.17 -4.28 8.20
C ASN A 82 15.04 -4.42 9.46
N ILE A 83 15.81 -5.50 9.56
CA ILE A 83 16.72 -5.72 10.68
C ILE A 83 18.06 -5.05 10.32
N PRO A 84 18.58 -4.11 11.14
CA PRO A 84 19.98 -3.70 11.07
C PRO A 84 20.89 -4.93 11.11
N ASP A 85 22.12 -4.85 10.59
CA ASP A 85 23.02 -6.00 10.52
C ASP A 85 23.07 -6.68 11.89
N LEU A 86 22.69 -7.97 11.95
CA LEU A 86 22.41 -8.71 13.19
C LEU A 86 23.60 -8.67 14.15
N ARG A 87 24.80 -8.40 13.62
CA ARG A 87 26.03 -8.17 14.37
C ARG A 87 25.96 -6.98 15.32
N GLU A 88 25.33 -5.87 14.93
CA GLU A 88 25.16 -4.70 15.80
C GLU A 88 24.20 -4.98 16.96
N LEU A 89 23.24 -5.89 16.79
CA LEU A 89 22.27 -6.28 17.82
C LEU A 89 22.80 -7.37 18.77
N MET A 90 23.92 -8.02 18.41
CA MET A 90 24.56 -9.07 19.20
C MET A 90 25.80 -8.56 19.98
N GLU A 91 26.15 -7.29 19.81
CA GLU A 91 27.28 -6.63 20.50
C GLU A 91 26.84 -5.85 21.77
N GLU A 92 25.57 -5.91 22.17
CA GLU A 92 25.07 -5.46 23.49
C GLU A 92 24.90 -6.63 24.49
#